data_AF-X7F9N6-F1
#
_entry.id   AF-X7F9N6-F1
#
_cell.length_a   1.000
_cell.length_b   1.000
_cell.length_c   1.000
_cell.angle_alpha   90.00
_cell.angle_beta   90.00
_cell.angle_gamma   90.00
#
_symmetry.space_group_name_H-M   'P 1'
#
loop_
_entity.id
_entity.type
_entity.pdbx_description
1 polymer ?
#
loop_
_entity_poly.entity_id
_entity_poly.type
_entity_poly.pdbx_seq_one_letter_code
_entity_poly.pdbx_strand_id
1 'polypeptide(L)' 'MQTDPRRPAPDYTNATLAMALVNLVWIFGLIWALFGLPVVVLVALALNRGIDALAARRA' A
#
# COMPACT_ATOMS: atom_id res chain seq x y z
N MET A 1 23.08 4.54 36.48
CA MET A 1 21.90 4.94 35.69
C MET A 1 22.34 5.05 34.22
N GLN A 2 22.11 4.03 33.41
CA GLN A 2 22.40 4.05 31.97
C GLN A 2 21.23 4.71 31.25
N THR A 3 21.41 5.95 30.80
CA THR A 3 20.46 6.64 29.92
C THR A 3 20.85 6.34 28.47
N ASP A 4 20.17 5.38 27.85
CA ASP A 4 20.29 5.12 26.42
C ASP A 4 19.52 6.23 25.67
N PRO A 5 20.17 7.16 24.93
CA PRO A 5 19.54 8.35 24.37
C PRO A 5 19.01 8.10 22.96
N ARG A 6 18.63 6.87 22.63
CA ARG A 6 18.02 6.56 21.33
C ARG A 6 16.59 7.08 21.33
N ARG A 7 16.42 8.35 20.94
CA ARG A 7 15.11 8.87 20.53
C ARG A 7 14.49 7.88 19.53
N PRO A 8 13.22 7.48 19.71
CA PRO A 8 12.54 6.64 18.72
C PRO A 8 12.67 7.29 17.35
N ALA A 9 13.09 6.53 16.35
CA ALA A 9 13.09 7.00 14.97
C ALA A 9 11.66 7.43 14.61
N PRO A 10 11.47 8.56 13.90
CA PRO A 10 10.12 8.99 13.55
C PRO A 10 9.43 7.94 12.69
N ASP A 11 8.20 7.58 13.05
CA ASP A 11 7.41 6.59 12.33
C ASP A 11 6.89 7.18 11.01
N TYR A 12 7.68 7.03 9.96
CA TYR A 12 7.31 7.47 8.61
C TYR A 12 6.37 6.51 7.89
N THR A 13 5.98 5.40 8.53
CA THR A 13 5.08 4.38 7.99
C THR A 13 3.81 5.00 7.39
N ASN A 14 3.20 5.97 8.08
CA ASN A 14 1.99 6.63 7.59
C ASN A 14 2.24 7.44 6.32
N ALA A 15 3.34 8.18 6.24
CA ALA A 15 3.69 8.96 5.06
C ALA A 15 3.99 8.06 3.86
N THR A 16 4.72 6.97 4.09
CA THR A 16 5.00 5.95 3.07
C THR A 16 3.71 5.27 2.59
N LEU A 17 2.82 4.91 3.50
CA LEU A 17 1.54 4.28 3.17
C LEU A 17 0.64 5.22 2.36
N ALA A 18 0.58 6.50 2.74
CA ALA A 18 -0.17 7.51 2.00
C ALA A 18 0.38 7.70 0.58
N MET A 19 1.71 7.80 0.43
CA MET A 19 2.35 7.96 -0.88
C MET A 19 2.16 6.71 -1.77
N ALA A 20 2.16 5.52 -1.17
CA ALA A 20 1.84 4.28 -1.86
C ALA A 20 0.38 4.24 -2.31
N LEU A 21 -0.56 4.64 -1.46
CA LEU A 21 -1.99 4.69 -1.79
C LEU A 21 -2.27 5.66 -2.94
N VAL A 22 -1.69 6.86 -2.92
CA VAL A 22 -1.84 7.85 -3.99
C VAL A 22 -1.32 7.31 -5.33
N ASN A 23 -0.14 6.67 -5.33
CA ASN A 23 0.39 6.02 -6.54
C ASN A 23 -0.55 4.93 -7.05
N LEU A 24 -1.07 4.11 -6.14
CA LEU A 24 -1.99 3.05 -6.48
C LEU A 24 -3.27 3.58 -7.14
N VAL A 25 -3.86 4.64 -6.58
CA VAL A 25 -5.04 5.30 -7.15
C VAL A 25 -4.76 5.85 -8.54
N TRP A 26 -3.61 6.49 -8.74
CA TRP A 26 -3.20 6.98 -10.06
C TRP A 26 -3.02 5.87 -11.09
N ILE A 27 -2.38 4.76 -10.70
CA ILE A 27 -2.22 3.58 -11.56
C ILE A 27 -3.59 2.99 -11.92
N PHE A 28 -4.49 2.88 -10.95
CA PHE A 28 -5.87 2.43 -11.19
C PHE A 28 -6.61 3.35 -12.16
N GLY A 29 -6.49 4.67 -11.98
CA GLY A 29 -7.07 5.67 -12.87
C GLY A 29 -6.47 5.62 -14.28
N LEU A 30 -5.17 5.39 -14.42
CA LEU A 30 -4.51 5.23 -15.72
C LEU A 30 -4.97 3.95 -16.44
N ILE A 31 -5.02 2.83 -15.72
CA ILE A 31 -5.52 1.56 -16.25
C ILE A 31 -6.99 1.70 -16.68
N TRP A 32 -7.79 2.38 -15.86
CA TRP A 32 -9.18 2.69 -16.18
C TRP A 32 -9.31 3.53 -17.46
N ALA A 33 -8.49 4.57 -17.61
CA ALA A 33 -8.51 5.44 -18.79
C ALA A 33 -8.11 4.70 -20.08
N LEU A 34 -7.22 3.71 -19.99
CA LEU A 34 -6.72 2.96 -21.15
C LEU A 34 -7.61 1.76 -21.53
N PHE A 35 -8.16 1.04 -20.54
CA PHE A 35 -8.85 -0.24 -20.76
C PHE A 35 -10.31 -0.29 -20.28
N GLY A 36 -10.79 0.77 -19.63
CA GLY A 36 -12.15 0.86 -19.08
C GLY A 36 -12.33 0.15 -17.73
N LEU A 37 -13.59 0.04 -17.29
CA LEU A 37 -13.98 -0.54 -15.99
C LEU A 37 -13.59 -2.01 -15.72
N PRO A 38 -13.66 -2.96 -16.68
CA PRO A 38 -13.46 -4.37 -16.34
C PRO A 38 -12.04 -4.67 -15.84
N VAL A 39 -11.03 -3.97 -16.36
CA VAL A 39 -9.65 -4.16 -15.93
C VAL A 39 -9.42 -3.60 -14.53
N VAL A 40 -10.07 -2.50 -14.15
CA VAL A 40 -9.98 -1.95 -12.79
C VAL A 40 -10.46 -2.96 -11.74
N VAL A 41 -11.57 -3.66 -12.03
CA VAL A 41 -12.11 -4.69 -11.12
C VAL A 41 -11.12 -5.83 -10.95
N LEU A 42 -10.47 -6.29 -12.03
CA LEU A 42 -9.44 -7.33 -11.95
C LEU A 42 -8.24 -6.89 -11.11
N VAL A 43 -7.77 -5.65 -11.27
CA VAL A 43 -6.65 -5.11 -10.48
C VAL A 43 -7.06 -4.94 -9.01
N ALA A 44 -8.28 -4.50 -8.72
CA ALA A 44 -8.81 -4.44 -7.35
C ALA A 44 -8.82 -5.83 -6.69
N LEU A 45 -9.24 -6.86 -7.42
CA LEU A 45 -9.24 -8.25 -6.96
C LEU A 45 -7.82 -8.76 -6.70
N ALA A 46 -6.88 -8.47 -7.60
CA ALA A 46 -5.48 -8.83 -7.44
C ALA A 46 -4.85 -8.15 -6.22
N LEU A 47 -5.16 -6.86 -6.00
CA LEU A 47 -4.74 -6.12 -4.82
C LEU A 47 -5.28 -6.74 -3.54
N ASN A 48 -6.59 -7.02 -3.49
CA ASN A 48 -7.22 -7.64 -2.33
C ASN A 48 -6.55 -8.98 -1.99
N ARG A 49 -6.30 -9.81 -3.01
CA ARG A 49 -5.60 -11.09 -2.82
C ARG A 49 -4.14 -10.91 -2.41
N GLY A 50 -3.46 -9.87 -2.88
CA GLY A 50 -2.12 -9.51 -2.43
C GLY A 50 -2.10 -9.16 -0.94
N ILE A 51 -3.08 -8.39 -0.46
CA ILE A 51 -3.23 -8.04 0.96
C ILE A 51 -3.54 -9.29 1.79
N ASP A 52 -4.47 -10.13 1.36
CA ASP A 52 -4.80 -11.40 2.02
C ASP A 52 -3.57 -12.32 2.12
N ALA A 53 -2.79 -12.41 1.04
CA ALA A 53 -1.54 -13.18 1.02
C ALA A 53 -0.47 -12.58 1.94
N LEU A 54 -0.38 -11.25 2.04
CA LEU A 54 0.56 -10.59 2.94
C LEU A 54 0.13 -10.79 4.41
N ALA A 55 -1.17 -10.76 4.68
CA ALA A 55 -1.74 -11.04 6.00
C ALA A 55 -1.50 -12.51 6.40
N ALA A 56 -1.71 -13.46 5.48
CA ALA A 56 -1.44 -14.88 5.70
C ALA A 56 0.05 -15.17 5.94
N ARG A 57 0.97 -14.41 5.33
CA ARG A 57 2.43 -14.52 5.56
C ARG A 57 2.89 -13.87 6.87
N ARG A 58 2.04 -13.05 7.50
CA ARG A 58 2.33 -12.36 8.76
C ARG A 58 1.83 -13.15 9.98
N ALA A 59 1.09 -14.23 9.78
CA ALA A 59 0.66 -15.21 10.79
C ALA A 59 1.69 -16.34 10.94
#